data_AF-A0A954F7V0-F1
#
_entry.id   AF-A0A954F7V0-F1
#
_cell.length_a   1.000
_cell.length_b   1.000
_cell.length_c   1.000
_cell.angle_alpha   90.00
_cell.angle_beta   90.00
_cell.angle_gamma   90.00
#
_symmetry.space_group_name_H-M   'P 1'
#
loop_
_entity.id
_entity.type
_entity.pdbx_description
1 polymer ?
#
loop_
_entity_poly.entity_id
_entity_poly.type
_entity_poly.pdbx_seq_one_letter_code
_entity_poly.pdbx_strand_id
1 'polypeptide(L)' 'MVPHRPYGHILTDRELLPLLELAFRPAPGGLPTAPAQVQPASVDLRLGSRAWAMRAGFLPGGDPIETRLRTLADGAMSLD' A
#
# COMPACT_ATOMS: atom_id res chain seq x y z
N MET A 1 -15.30 -7.35 -36.63
CA MET A 1 -14.84 -6.25 -35.74
C MET A 1 -14.61 -6.87 -34.36
N VAL A 2 -13.36 -7.07 -33.96
CA VAL A 2 -13.03 -7.67 -32.65
C VAL A 2 -13.08 -6.54 -31.61
N PRO A 3 -13.80 -6.69 -30.48
CA PRO A 3 -13.84 -5.65 -29.47
C PRO A 3 -12.44 -5.46 -28.86
N HIS A 4 -11.93 -4.23 -28.93
CA HIS A 4 -10.70 -3.83 -28.25
C HIS A 4 -10.96 -3.86 -26.74
N ARG A 5 -10.40 -4.87 -26.05
CA ARG A 5 -10.31 -4.85 -24.59
C ARG A 5 -9.07 -4.04 -24.22
N PRO A 6 -9.18 -2.84 -23.61
CA PRO A 6 -8.00 -2.14 -23.14
C PRO A 6 -7.27 -3.02 -22.11
N TYR A 7 -5.94 -2.97 -22.11
CA TYR A 7 -5.04 -3.80 -21.28
C TYR A 7 -5.10 -3.50 -19.76
N GLY A 8 -6.16 -2.85 -19.29
CA GLY A 8 -6.40 -2.46 -17.90
C GLY A 8 -7.17 -1.15 -17.81
N HIS A 9 -7.92 -0.95 -16.72
CA HIS A 9 -8.61 0.30 -16.38
C HIS A 9 -8.48 0.56 -14.88
N ILE A 10 -8.74 1.80 -14.48
CA ILE A 10 -8.82 2.15 -13.06
C ILE A 10 -10.05 1.48 -12.46
N LEU A 11 -9.86 0.69 -11.42
CA LEU A 11 -10.95 0.01 -10.74
C LEU A 11 -11.81 1.01 -9.98
N THR A 12 -13.12 0.92 -10.19
CA THR A 12 -14.11 1.68 -9.41
C THR A 12 -14.28 1.08 -8.02
N ASP A 13 -14.84 1.85 -7.09
CA ASP A 13 -15.28 1.37 -5.77
C ASP A 13 -16.07 0.07 -5.83
N ARG A 14 -17.02 -0.05 -6.77
CA ARG A 14 -17.84 -1.26 -6.97
C ARG A 14 -17.01 -2.49 -7.37
N GLU A 15 -15.90 -2.29 -8.07
CA GLU A 15 -14.97 -3.33 -8.47
C GLU A 15 -13.92 -3.62 -7.38
N LEU A 16 -13.52 -2.60 -6.61
CA LEU A 16 -12.56 -2.73 -5.51
C LEU A 16 -13.15 -3.43 -4.28
N LEU A 17 -14.42 -3.15 -3.94
CA LEU A 17 -15.07 -3.69 -2.74
C LEU A 17 -15.01 -5.23 -2.66
N PRO A 18 -15.37 -6.00 -3.72
CA PRO A 18 -15.23 -7.45 -3.70
C PRO A 18 -13.78 -7.94 -3.60
N LEU A 19 -12.81 -7.13 -4.03
CA LEU A 19 -11.40 -7.48 -4.00
C LEU A 19 -10.76 -7.29 -2.63
N LEU A 20 -11.39 -6.53 -1.72
CA LEU A 20 -10.85 -6.32 -0.36
C LEU A 20 -10.61 -7.63 0.39
N GLU A 21 -11.47 -8.63 0.18
CA GLU A 21 -11.36 -9.95 0.80
C GLU A 21 -10.43 -10.91 0.04
N LEU A 22 -10.12 -10.62 -1.23
CA LEU A 22 -9.44 -11.56 -2.13
C LEU A 22 -7.99 -11.15 -2.45
N ALA A 23 -7.74 -9.86 -2.60
CA ALA A 23 -6.49 -9.31 -3.14
C ALA A 23 -5.75 -8.44 -2.14
N PHE A 24 -6.44 -7.85 -1.16
CA PHE A 24 -5.81 -7.03 -0.13
C PHE A 24 -5.43 -7.89 1.07
N ARG A 25 -4.18 -7.73 1.52
CA ARG A 25 -3.68 -8.40 2.73
C ARG A 25 -3.31 -7.32 3.74
N PRO A 26 -3.99 -7.25 4.88
CA PRO A 26 -3.52 -6.44 5.99
C PRO A 26 -2.08 -6.85 6.35
N ALA A 27 -1.26 -5.87 6.71
CA ALA A 27 0.03 -6.16 7.31
C ALA A 27 -0.17 -6.98 8.61
N PRO A 28 0.82 -7.78 9.05
CA PRO A 28 0.73 -8.48 10.32
C PRO A 28 0.36 -7.52 11.48
N GLY A 29 -0.69 -7.87 12.23
CA GLY A 29 -1.22 -7.01 13.30
C GLY A 29 -2.12 -5.86 12.83
N GLY A 30 -2.30 -5.67 11.53
CA GLY A 30 -3.20 -4.67 10.96
C GLY A 30 -4.67 -5.09 10.99
N LEU A 31 -5.55 -4.10 11.08
CA LEU A 31 -7.00 -4.32 10.97
C LEU A 31 -7.40 -4.68 9.53
N PRO A 32 -8.54 -5.36 9.30
CA PRO A 32 -9.13 -5.48 7.98
C PRO A 32 -9.37 -4.10 7.34
N THR A 33 -9.37 -4.04 6.01
CA THR A 33 -9.70 -2.80 5.28
C THR A 33 -11.17 -2.46 5.52
N ALA A 34 -11.45 -1.28 6.07
CA ALA A 34 -12.82 -0.85 6.31
C ALA A 34 -13.48 -0.34 5.01
N PRO A 35 -14.79 -0.53 4.79
CA PRO A 35 -15.48 -0.02 3.61
C PRO A 35 -15.31 1.49 3.41
N ALA A 36 -15.24 2.26 4.50
CA ALA A 36 -15.03 3.71 4.46
C ALA A 36 -13.64 4.14 3.94
N GLN A 37 -12.67 3.22 3.85
CA GLN A 37 -11.37 3.48 3.21
C GLN A 37 -11.44 3.37 1.68
N VAL A 38 -12.54 2.86 1.12
CA VAL A 38 -12.71 2.78 -0.34
C VAL A 38 -13.33 4.07 -0.84
N GLN A 39 -12.64 4.71 -1.77
CA GLN A 39 -13.08 5.89 -2.50
C GLN A 39 -13.53 5.47 -3.90
N PRO A 40 -14.23 6.34 -4.67
CA PRO A 40 -14.80 5.98 -5.98
C PRO A 40 -13.84 5.29 -6.97
N ALA A 41 -12.53 5.51 -6.85
CA ALA A 41 -11.50 4.92 -7.70
C ALA A 41 -10.14 4.73 -6.99
N SER A 42 -10.13 4.60 -5.66
CA SER A 42 -8.91 4.44 -4.87
C SER A 42 -9.19 3.81 -3.50
N VAL A 43 -8.13 3.50 -2.75
CA VAL A 43 -8.22 2.99 -1.38
C VAL A 43 -7.23 3.73 -0.48
N ASP A 44 -7.71 4.21 0.66
CA ASP A 44 -6.89 4.88 1.65
C ASP A 44 -6.10 3.84 2.48
N LEU A 45 -4.79 4.03 2.58
CA LEU A 45 -3.91 3.17 3.38
C LEU A 45 -3.78 3.72 4.82
N ARG A 46 -3.51 2.82 5.77
CA ARG A 46 -3.24 3.18 7.17
C ARG A 46 -1.76 3.06 7.47
N LEU A 47 -1.27 3.93 8.34
CA LEU A 47 0.08 3.79 8.91
C LEU A 47 0.15 2.54 9.79
N GLY A 48 1.29 1.86 9.75
CA GLY A 48 1.63 0.84 10.74
C GLY A 48 2.16 1.46 12.03
N SER A 49 2.55 0.62 12.98
CA SER A 49 3.01 1.03 14.32
C SER A 49 4.42 1.63 14.38
N ARG A 50 5.09 1.83 13.24
CA ARG A 50 6.50 2.24 13.21
C ARG A 50 6.77 3.23 12.10
N ALA A 51 7.54 4.27 12.43
CA ALA A 51 8.16 5.16 11.46
C ALA A 51 9.69 5.11 11.57
N TRP A 52 10.34 5.43 10.46
CA TRP A 52 11.80 5.48 10.35
C TRP A 52 12.26 6.92 10.18
N ALA A 53 13.22 7.34 10.99
CA ALA A 53 13.87 8.64 10.84
C ALA A 53 14.89 8.56 9.69
N MET A 54 14.69 9.42 8.68
CA MET A 54 15.47 9.43 7.45
C MET A 54 16.10 10.81 7.25
N ARG A 55 17.35 10.85 6.80
CA ARG A 55 18.01 12.12 6.42
C ARG A 55 17.49 12.70 5.12
N ALA A 56 17.09 11.82 4.21
CA ALA A 56 16.59 12.16 2.89
C ALA A 56 15.75 11.01 2.32
N GLY A 57 14.94 11.31 1.30
CA GLY A 57 14.29 10.29 0.48
C GLY A 57 15.30 9.51 -0.35
N PHE A 58 14.98 8.26 -0.70
CA PHE A 58 15.84 7.40 -1.50
C PHE A 58 15.02 6.56 -2.49
N LEU A 59 15.69 6.09 -3.55
CA LEU A 59 15.12 5.12 -4.48
C LEU A 59 15.58 3.71 -4.09
N PRO A 60 14.68 2.73 -3.98
CA PRO A 60 15.07 1.37 -3.60
C PRO A 60 15.92 0.65 -4.67
N GLY A 61 15.75 1.02 -5.94
CA GLY A 61 16.38 0.33 -7.06
C GLY A 61 15.87 -1.11 -7.14
N GLY A 62 16.77 -2.09 -7.19
CA GLY A 62 16.41 -3.52 -7.17
C GLY A 62 16.31 -4.15 -5.77
N ASP A 63 16.65 -3.42 -4.72
CA ASP A 63 16.66 -3.97 -3.36
C ASP A 63 15.32 -3.72 -2.64
N PRO A 64 14.87 -4.63 -1.77
CA PRO A 64 13.72 -4.39 -0.90
C PRO A 64 13.90 -3.13 -0.04
N ILE A 65 12.80 -2.43 0.23
CA ILE A 65 12.80 -1.20 1.05
C ILE A 65 13.40 -1.49 2.43
N GLU A 66 13.07 -2.64 3.04
CA GLU A 66 13.58 -3.09 4.33
C GLU A 66 15.11 -3.22 4.34
N THR A 67 15.72 -3.60 3.21
CA THR A 67 17.17 -3.69 3.06
C THR A 67 17.81 -2.31 3.03
N ARG A 68 17.20 -1.35 2.33
CA ARG A 68 17.67 0.05 2.31
C ARG A 68 17.53 0.74 3.66
N LEU A 69 16.44 0.48 4.37
CA LEU A 69 16.20 1.06 5.69
C LEU A 69 17.30 0.68 6.70
N ARG A 70 17.83 -0.56 6.64
CA ARG A 70 18.92 -0.99 7.54
C ARG A 70 20.20 -0.17 7.38
N THR A 71 20.46 0.41 6.21
CA THR A 71 21.68 1.18 5.95
C THR A 71 21.47 2.69 5.97
N LEU A 72 20.25 3.16 5.66
CA LEU A 72 19.95 4.58 5.49
C LEU A 72 19.21 5.20 6.67
N ALA A 73 18.66 4.40 7.60
CA ALA A 73 17.94 4.91 8.75
C ALA A 73 18.86 5.38 9.87
N ASP A 74 18.57 6.58 10.36
CA ASP A 74 19.21 7.15 11.54
C ASP A 74 18.55 6.64 12.84
N GLY A 75 17.32 6.15 12.75
CA GLY A 75 16.58 5.62 13.89
C GLY A 75 15.18 5.14 13.53
N ALA A 76 14.51 4.56 14.52
CA ALA A 76 13.12 4.12 14.45
C ALA A 76 12.32 4.74 15.60
N MET A 77 11.04 5.00 15.36
CA MET A 77 10.09 5.45 16.38
C MET A 77 8.82 4.59 16.37
N SER A 78 8.27 4.38 17.55
CA SER A 78 6.96 3.77 17.74
C SER A 78 5.86 4.79 17.44
N LEU A 79 4.78 4.33 16.82
CA LEU A 79 3.55 5.09 16.58
C LEU A 79 2.34 4.51 17.34
N ASP A 80 2.55 3.46 18.13
CA ASP A 80 1.58 2.92 19.10
C ASP A 80 1.43 3.83 20.32
#